data_AF-A0A9X9QZH8-F1
#
_entry.id   AF-A0A9X9QZH8-F1
#
_cell.length_a   1.000
_cell.length_b   1.000
_cell.length_c   1.000
_cell.angle_alpha   90.00
_cell.angle_beta   90.00
_cell.angle_gamma   90.00
#
_symmetry.space_group_name_H-M   'P 1'
#
loop_
_entity.id
_entity.type
_entity.pdbx_description
1 polymer ?
#
loop_
_entity_poly.entity_id
_entity_poly.type
_entity_poly.pdbx_seq_one_letter_code
_entity_poly.pdbx_strand_id
1 'polypeptide(L)'
;METKRCNKCGERKPISEFYKRGRNKRGIQQYESRCRQCQAEYHAKYYASIKEKLPGTRRRAKEFTDADEERIFLAKRGTVSMSESSEIANEACPQLAPQYWPIGVAQSIYKQFGMKWSYL
;
A
#
# COMPACT_ATOMS: atom_id res chain seq x y z
N MET A 1 8.16 36.66 15.62
CA MET A 1 8.65 35.32 15.24
C MET A 1 8.70 34.47 16.49
N GLU A 2 8.00 33.34 16.53
CA GLU A 2 8.09 32.43 17.65
C GLU A 2 9.49 31.80 17.69
N THR A 3 10.17 31.94 18.83
CA THR A 3 11.50 31.35 19.06
C THR A 3 11.41 30.28 20.13
N LYS A 4 12.18 29.21 19.95
CA LYS A 4 12.25 28.09 20.87
C LYS A 4 13.70 27.85 21.28
N ARG A 5 13.91 27.53 22.56
CA ARG A 5 15.22 27.17 23.09
C ARG A 5 15.54 25.71 22.73
N CYS A 6 16.71 25.47 22.14
CA CYS A 6 17.21 24.12 21.92
C CYS A 6 17.71 23.53 23.24
N ASN A 7 17.29 22.30 23.56
CA ASN A 7 17.74 21.62 24.79
C ASN A 7 19.22 21.17 24.73
N LYS A 8 19.83 21.11 23.54
CA LYS A 8 21.20 20.64 23.36
C LYS A 8 22.23 21.77 23.32
N CYS A 9 22.04 22.78 22.47
CA CYS A 9 22.96 23.92 22.37
C CYS A 9 22.56 25.09 23.28
N GLY A 10 21.34 25.11 23.83
CA GLY A 10 20.88 26.17 24.72
C GLY A 10 20.45 27.47 24.04
N GLU A 11 20.75 27.65 22.74
CA GLU A 11 20.40 28.84 21.96
C GLU A 11 18.89 28.94 21.67
N ARG A 12 18.38 30.17 21.61
CA ARG A 12 17.02 30.47 21.13
C ARG A 12 17.07 30.65 19.62
N LYS A 13 16.42 29.73 18.89
CA LYS A 13 16.31 29.76 17.42
C LYS A 13 14.85 29.90 16.99
N PRO A 14 14.56 30.41 15.78
CA PRO A 14 13.20 30.43 15.28
C PRO A 14 12.65 29.00 15.15
N ILE A 15 11.33 28.84 15.24
CA ILE A 15 10.67 27.53 15.13
C ILE A 15 10.97 26.82 13.79
N SER A 16 11.28 27.55 12.73
CA SER A 16 11.70 27.01 11.43
C SER A 16 12.98 26.16 11.49
N GLU A 17 13.82 26.37 12.51
CA GLU A 17 15.06 25.61 12.76
C GLU A 17 14.80 24.28 13.49
N PHE A 18 13.54 23.96 13.79
CA PHE A 18 13.15 22.73 14.48
C PHE A 18 12.29 21.85 13.56
N TYR A 19 12.52 20.54 13.59
CA TYR A 19 11.70 19.59 12.83
C TYR A 19 10.29 19.45 13.43
N LYS A 20 9.31 19.20 12.56
CA LYS A 20 7.93 18.90 12.95
C LYS A 20 7.85 17.45 13.43
N ARG A 21 7.34 17.21 14.64
CA ARG A 21 7.18 15.86 15.22
C ARG A 21 5.80 15.25 14.94
N GLY A 22 4.78 16.09 14.85
CA GLY A 22 3.38 15.69 14.65
C GLY A 22 2.42 16.67 15.30
N ARG A 23 1.13 16.35 15.31
CA ARG A 23 0.09 17.14 15.99
C ARG A 23 -0.32 16.44 17.29
N ASN A 24 -0.60 17.22 18.33
CA ASN A 24 -1.16 16.68 19.58
C ASN A 24 -2.66 16.32 19.37
N LYS A 25 -3.29 15.62 20.32
CA LYS A 25 -4.74 15.27 20.31
C LYS A 25 -5.65 16.49 20.08
N ARG A 26 -5.19 17.69 20.47
CA ARG A 26 -5.87 18.98 20.26
C ARG A 26 -5.56 19.65 18.91
N GLY A 27 -4.85 18.99 18.00
CA GLY A 27 -4.48 19.52 16.68
C GLY A 27 -3.25 20.45 16.65
N ILE A 28 -2.69 20.82 17.80
CA ILE A 28 -1.55 21.75 17.88
C ILE A 28 -0.27 21.08 17.34
N GLN A 29 0.41 21.76 16.40
CA GLN A 29 1.68 21.32 15.84
C GLN A 29 2.78 21.29 16.91
N GLN A 30 3.40 20.12 17.08
CA GLN A 30 4.54 19.91 17.96
C GLN A 30 5.84 19.92 17.17
N TYR A 31 6.87 20.49 17.78
CA TYR A 31 8.21 20.60 17.23
C TYR A 31 9.21 19.86 18.10
N GLU A 32 10.27 19.37 17.49
CA GLU A 32 11.33 18.66 18.18
C GLU A 32 12.02 19.53 19.23
N SER A 33 12.57 18.91 20.27
CA SER A 33 13.25 19.58 21.39
C SER A 33 14.64 20.12 21.04
N ARG A 34 15.25 19.56 19.98
CA ARG A 34 16.58 19.90 19.48
C ARG A 34 16.46 20.65 18.15
N CYS A 35 17.36 21.59 17.91
CA CYS A 35 17.45 22.25 16.61
C CYS A 35 17.97 21.28 15.54
N ARG A 36 17.77 21.66 14.27
CA ARG A 36 18.21 20.91 13.09
C ARG A 36 19.67 20.48 13.15
N GLN A 37 20.56 21.40 13.53
CA GLN A 37 22.00 21.14 13.65
C GLN A 37 22.30 20.04 14.69
N CYS A 38 21.79 20.18 15.91
CA CYS A 38 22.00 19.20 16.97
C CYS A 38 21.35 17.83 16.64
N GLN A 39 20.27 17.83 15.87
CA GLN A 39 19.65 16.60 15.40
C GLN A 39 20.49 15.91 14.32
N ALA A 40 21.04 16.66 13.37
CA ALA A 40 21.96 16.14 12.36
C ALA A 40 23.21 15.52 13.00
N GLU A 41 23.84 16.19 13.96
CA GLU A 41 24.97 15.65 14.71
C GLU A 41 24.61 14.36 15.48
N TYR A 42 23.43 14.33 16.10
CA TYR A 42 22.97 13.15 16.80
C TYR A 42 22.77 11.97 15.85
N HIS A 43 22.13 12.19 14.71
CA HIS A 43 21.95 11.15 13.69
C HIS A 43 23.30 10.69 13.12
N ALA A 44 24.23 11.61 12.84
CA ALA A 44 25.56 11.26 12.36
C ALA A 44 26.31 10.35 13.35
N LYS A 45 26.27 10.66 14.65
CA LYS A 45 26.87 9.81 15.71
C LYS A 45 26.16 8.47 15.84
N TYR A 46 24.83 8.46 15.80
CA TYR A 46 24.03 7.24 15.86
C TYR A 46 24.29 6.31 14.67
N TYR A 47 24.27 6.84 13.45
CA TYR A 47 24.56 6.05 12.26
C TYR A 47 26.02 5.60 12.22
N ALA A 48 26.97 6.41 12.69
CA ALA A 48 28.36 5.96 12.82
C ALA A 48 28.50 4.76 13.77
N SER A 49 27.81 4.76 14.93
CA SER A 49 27.91 3.67 15.91
C SER A 49 27.17 2.40 15.50
N ILE A 50 26.16 2.50 14.65
CA ILE A 50 25.38 1.35 14.17
C ILE A 50 25.80 0.94 12.75
N LYS A 51 26.63 1.71 12.03
CA LYS A 51 27.09 1.37 10.67
C LYS A 51 27.64 -0.05 10.56
N GLU A 52 28.34 -0.51 11.59
CA GLU A 52 28.89 -1.86 11.67
C GLU A 52 27.83 -2.92 11.99
N LYS A 53 26.79 -2.55 12.74
CA LYS A 53 25.72 -3.44 13.21
C LYS A 53 24.51 -3.48 12.28
N LEU A 54 24.36 -2.50 11.41
CA LEU A 54 23.29 -2.47 10.42
C LEU A 54 23.57 -3.62 9.45
N PRO A 55 22.72 -4.67 9.39
CA PRO A 55 22.82 -5.65 8.33
C PRO A 55 22.77 -4.85 7.04
N GLY A 56 23.84 -4.93 6.25
CA GLY A 56 24.07 -4.03 5.13
C GLY A 56 22.77 -3.83 4.36
N THR A 57 22.30 -2.59 4.23
CA THR A 57 21.10 -2.24 3.48
C THR A 57 21.34 -2.36 1.98
N ARG A 58 21.95 -3.45 1.57
CA ARG A 58 21.51 -4.17 0.41
C ARG A 58 20.82 -5.38 1.02
N ARG A 59 19.48 -5.38 1.05
CA ARG A 59 18.83 -6.64 0.65
C ARG A 59 19.55 -6.94 -0.66
N ARG A 60 20.52 -7.87 -0.68
CA ARG A 60 20.90 -8.49 -1.96
C ARG A 60 19.55 -8.79 -2.58
N ALA A 61 19.31 -8.33 -3.80
CA ALA A 61 18.15 -8.82 -4.53
C ALA A 61 18.22 -10.33 -4.34
N LYS A 62 17.27 -10.89 -3.58
CA LYS A 62 17.31 -12.31 -3.30
C LYS A 62 17.26 -12.92 -4.69
N GLU A 63 18.28 -13.68 -5.06
CA GLU A 63 18.26 -14.38 -6.34
C GLU A 63 16.97 -15.18 -6.35
N PHE A 64 16.12 -14.87 -7.31
CA PHE A 64 14.82 -15.49 -7.42
C PHE A 64 15.07 -16.91 -7.89
N THR A 65 14.93 -17.87 -6.98
CA THR A 65 15.21 -19.27 -7.27
C THR A 65 13.98 -19.96 -7.83
N ASP A 66 14.17 -21.08 -8.52
CA ASP A 66 13.09 -21.93 -9.02
C ASP A 66 12.12 -22.36 -7.89
N ALA A 67 12.62 -22.47 -6.65
CA ALA A 67 11.79 -22.75 -5.48
C ALA A 67 10.91 -21.56 -5.04
N ASP A 68 11.36 -20.32 -5.24
CA ASP A 68 10.55 -19.13 -5.02
C ASP A 68 9.51 -18.96 -6.16
N GLU A 69 9.86 -19.33 -7.40
CA GLU A 69 8.92 -19.46 -8.52
C GLU A 69 7.83 -20.48 -8.22
N GLU A 70 8.22 -21.68 -7.81
CA GLU A 70 7.30 -22.75 -7.45
C GLU A 70 6.42 -22.32 -6.28
N ARG A 71 6.97 -21.68 -5.25
CA ARG A 71 6.18 -21.15 -4.12
C ARG A 71 5.14 -20.13 -4.58
N ILE A 72 5.49 -19.20 -5.47
CA ILE A 72 4.54 -18.22 -6.03
C ILE A 72 3.51 -18.90 -6.91
N PHE A 73 3.92 -19.87 -7.72
CA PHE A 73 3.04 -20.64 -8.58
C PHE A 73 2.05 -21.49 -7.77
N LEU A 74 2.52 -22.17 -6.72
CA LEU A 74 1.69 -22.92 -5.76
C LEU A 74 0.74 -21.99 -4.99
N ALA A 75 1.21 -20.82 -4.55
CA ALA A 75 0.35 -19.83 -3.90
C ALA A 75 -0.75 -19.28 -4.84
N LYS A 76 -0.52 -19.36 -6.15
CA LYS A 76 -1.48 -19.01 -7.21
C LYS A 76 -2.24 -20.22 -7.77
N ARG A 77 -1.92 -21.46 -7.37
CA ARG A 77 -2.69 -22.65 -7.78
C ARG A 77 -4.07 -22.58 -7.14
N GLY A 78 -5.09 -22.45 -7.98
CA GLY A 78 -6.49 -22.27 -7.57
C GLY A 78 -7.00 -20.84 -7.68
N THR A 79 -6.11 -19.83 -7.80
CA THR A 79 -6.50 -18.51 -8.29
C THR A 79 -6.44 -18.53 -9.80
N VAL A 80 -7.47 -19.11 -10.40
CA VAL A 80 -7.75 -18.92 -11.83
C VAL A 80 -7.92 -17.41 -12.04
N SER A 81 -7.30 -16.85 -13.08
CA SER A 81 -7.50 -15.43 -13.41
C SER A 81 -9.00 -15.14 -13.50
N MET A 82 -9.45 -13.91 -13.19
CA MET A 82 -10.86 -13.56 -13.38
C MET A 82 -11.33 -13.82 -14.82
N SER A 83 -10.44 -13.65 -15.81
CA SER A 83 -10.70 -13.95 -17.22
C SER A 83 -10.91 -15.45 -17.47
N GLU A 84 -9.98 -16.29 -17.00
CA GLU A 84 -10.06 -17.74 -17.13
C GLU A 84 -11.26 -18.31 -16.36
N SER A 85 -11.62 -17.71 -15.21
CA SER A 85 -12.81 -18.10 -14.43
C SER A 85 -14.09 -17.77 -15.18
N SER A 86 -14.11 -16.61 -15.85
CA SER A 86 -15.21 -16.21 -16.73
C SER A 86 -15.33 -17.15 -17.92
N GLU A 87 -14.23 -17.55 -18.53
CA GLU A 87 -14.19 -18.50 -19.65
C GLU A 87 -14.72 -19.88 -19.23
N ILE A 88 -14.23 -20.44 -18.12
CA ILE A 88 -14.73 -21.71 -17.57
C ILE A 88 -16.22 -21.64 -17.24
N ALA A 89 -16.69 -20.51 -16.66
CA ALA A 89 -18.11 -20.31 -16.36
C ALA A 89 -18.96 -20.22 -17.64
N ASN A 90 -18.44 -19.58 -18.69
CA ASN A 90 -19.09 -19.49 -20.00
C ASN A 90 -19.09 -20.84 -20.73
N GLU A 91 -18.06 -21.66 -20.59
CA GLU A 91 -18.02 -23.03 -21.14
C GLU A 91 -19.00 -23.96 -20.41
N ALA A 92 -19.04 -23.90 -19.08
CA ALA A 92 -19.97 -24.68 -18.27
C ALA A 92 -21.43 -24.22 -18.41
N CYS A 93 -21.64 -22.96 -18.77
CA CYS A 93 -22.94 -22.32 -18.88
C CYS A 93 -22.99 -21.43 -20.14
N PRO A 94 -23.08 -22.03 -21.35
CA PRO A 94 -23.00 -21.30 -22.61
C PRO A 94 -23.99 -20.14 -22.71
N GLN A 95 -25.17 -20.25 -22.10
CA GLN A 95 -26.18 -19.20 -22.03
C GLN A 95 -25.74 -17.90 -21.33
N LEU A 96 -24.67 -17.92 -20.53
CA LEU A 96 -24.10 -16.73 -19.89
C LEU A 96 -23.05 -16.04 -20.75
N ALA A 97 -22.63 -16.65 -21.85
CA ALA A 97 -21.56 -16.11 -22.66
C ALA A 97 -21.98 -14.81 -23.37
N PRO A 98 -21.09 -13.81 -23.52
CA PRO A 98 -21.44 -12.46 -24.00
C PRO A 98 -22.16 -12.43 -25.35
N GLN A 99 -21.89 -13.40 -26.22
CA GLN A 99 -22.53 -13.57 -27.53
C GLN A 99 -24.03 -13.89 -27.46
N TYR A 100 -24.52 -14.39 -26.32
CA TYR A 100 -25.94 -14.67 -26.05
C TYR A 100 -26.61 -13.60 -25.20
N TRP A 101 -25.90 -12.50 -24.90
CA TRP A 101 -26.44 -11.28 -24.29
C TRP A 101 -26.72 -10.13 -25.30
N PRO A 102 -27.18 -10.35 -26.56
CA PRO A 102 -27.70 -9.24 -27.34
C PRO A 102 -28.91 -8.66 -26.61
N ILE A 103 -29.03 -7.33 -26.66
CA ILE A 103 -30.09 -6.57 -25.99
C ILE A 103 -31.46 -7.17 -26.40
N GLY A 104 -32.15 -7.78 -25.44
CA GLY A 104 -33.46 -8.42 -25.63
C GLY A 104 -33.52 -9.92 -25.29
N VAL A 105 -32.40 -10.66 -25.29
CA VAL A 105 -32.40 -12.10 -24.93
C VAL A 105 -32.61 -12.32 -23.44
N ALA A 106 -32.07 -11.43 -22.60
CA ALA A 106 -32.34 -11.48 -21.16
C ALA A 106 -33.85 -11.29 -20.87
N GLN A 107 -34.55 -10.47 -21.65
CA GLN A 107 -35.98 -10.24 -21.50
C GLN A 107 -36.82 -11.47 -21.90
N SER A 108 -36.40 -12.25 -22.90
CA SER A 108 -37.08 -13.48 -23.30
C SER A 108 -36.90 -14.61 -22.27
N ILE A 109 -35.73 -14.70 -21.64
CA ILE A 109 -35.44 -15.64 -20.54
C ILE A 109 -36.34 -15.34 -19.33
N TYR A 110 -36.44 -14.08 -18.90
CA TYR A 110 -37.33 -13.70 -17.78
C TYR A 110 -38.78 -14.07 -18.06
N LYS A 111 -39.23 -13.90 -19.31
CA LYS A 111 -40.57 -14.28 -19.75
C LYS A 111 -40.79 -15.79 -19.73
N GLN A 112 -39.78 -16.60 -20.10
CA GLN A 112 -39.83 -18.07 -20.01
C GLN A 112 -39.99 -18.55 -18.56
N PHE A 113 -39.30 -17.90 -17.61
CA PHE A 113 -39.39 -18.23 -16.19
C PHE A 113 -40.55 -17.53 -15.45
N GLY A 114 -41.44 -16.82 -16.17
CA GLY A 114 -42.59 -16.13 -15.59
C GLY A 114 -42.23 -14.94 -14.68
N MET A 115 -40.99 -14.47 -14.74
CA MET A 115 -40.50 -13.34 -13.95
C MET A 115 -40.73 -12.02 -14.69
N LYS A 116 -41.16 -10.99 -13.95
CA LYS A 116 -41.30 -9.64 -14.51
C LYS A 116 -39.93 -8.99 -14.64
N TRP A 117 -39.60 -8.52 -15.84
CA TRP A 117 -38.39 -7.74 -16.08
C TRP A 117 -38.53 -6.35 -15.44
N SER A 118 -37.62 -5.98 -14.55
CA SER A 118 -37.53 -4.63 -13.97
C SER A 118 -36.14 -4.05 -14.21
N TYR A 119 -36.06 -2.92 -14.91
CA TYR A 119 -34.86 -2.07 -14.92
C TYR A 119 -34.86 -1.27 -13.62
N LEU A 120 -33.93 -1.58 -12.72
CA LEU A 120 -33.48 -0.63 -11.68
C LEU A 120 -32.29 0.14 -12.23
#